data_AF-A0A3M7GAH0-F1
#
_entry.id   AF-A0A3M7GAH0-F1
#
_cell.length_a   1.000
_cell.length_b   1.000
_cell.length_c   1.000
_cell.angle_alpha   90.00
_cell.angle_beta   90.00
_cell.angle_gamma   90.00
#
_symmetry.space_group_name_H-M   'P 1'
#
loop_
_entity.id
_entity.type
_entity.pdbx_description
1 polymer ?
#
loop_
_entity_poly.entity_id
_entity_poly.type
_entity_poly.pdbx_seq_one_letter_code
_entity_poly.pdbx_strand_id
1 'polypeptide(L)'
;MPIAIGLEGSANKLGVGIILHPSAPRDDSPPSPHDSAHSEDGASPRRSKHASPPVEILANLRHTFVSPPGTGFLPKDTAAHHRRWVVRLVKQAMKQARVRLEDIDCICYTKGPGMGAPLGSVAIAARTLSQLWDKPMVGVNHCVGHIEMGRAITGAENPVVLYVSGGNTQVIAYSAQRYRIFGEALDIAVGNCLDRFARVLNISNDPAPGYNIEQLAKQGKVLLELPYTVKGMDVSFSGILARVEEMARKLEASRTANTPNQPTMTDMSTKASTPMGSDAKTSSAAAAADKKDTAVPTFTEKEERVMKIAWTCLKSGPPDVDIAKLTKAAGFNTSKTAANTWGVIKKKLLSMAGDGEEGVEAQGKCAQDAQG
;
A
#
# COMPACT_ATOMS: atom_id res chain seq x y z
N MET A 1 20.94 -19.67 1.35
CA MET A 1 20.84 -18.19 1.31
C MET A 1 19.38 -17.85 1.48
N PRO A 2 18.99 -17.15 2.56
CA PRO A 2 17.58 -16.94 2.85
C PRO A 2 16.86 -16.14 1.75
N ILE A 3 15.68 -16.60 1.32
CA ILE A 3 14.80 -15.91 0.38
C ILE A 3 13.59 -15.34 1.13
N ALA A 4 13.40 -14.04 1.01
CA ALA A 4 12.27 -13.32 1.60
C ALA A 4 11.28 -12.88 0.53
N ILE A 5 9.98 -13.07 0.79
CA ILE A 5 8.91 -12.41 0.02
C ILE A 5 8.38 -11.21 0.82
N GLY A 6 8.38 -10.03 0.21
CA GLY A 6 7.94 -8.78 0.83
C GLY A 6 6.63 -8.25 0.23
N LEU A 7 5.69 -7.85 1.08
CA LEU A 7 4.43 -7.23 0.68
C LEU A 7 4.37 -5.75 1.14
N GLU A 8 4.19 -4.84 0.18
CA GLU A 8 4.07 -3.40 0.39
C GLU A 8 2.70 -2.91 -0.05
N GLY A 9 2.04 -2.09 0.77
CA GLY A 9 0.73 -1.51 0.45
C GLY A 9 0.27 -0.49 1.49
N SER A 10 1.21 0.35 1.94
CA SER A 10 0.96 1.47 2.85
C SER A 10 0.18 2.62 2.20
N ALA A 11 0.24 2.75 0.87
CA ALA A 11 -0.32 3.86 0.10
C ALA A 11 -1.14 3.37 -1.11
N ASN A 12 -1.21 4.15 -2.20
CA ASN A 12 -1.95 3.77 -3.41
C ASN A 12 -1.25 2.73 -4.29
N LYS A 13 -0.02 2.31 -3.94
CA LYS A 13 0.74 1.28 -4.65
C LYS A 13 0.67 -0.01 -3.84
N LEU A 14 0.43 -1.13 -4.52
CA LEU A 14 0.62 -2.46 -3.98
C LEU A 14 1.85 -3.08 -4.64
N GLY A 15 2.79 -3.57 -3.85
CA GLY A 15 4.03 -4.19 -4.31
C GLY A 15 4.23 -5.59 -3.73
N VAL A 16 4.83 -6.47 -4.52
CA VAL A 16 5.35 -7.77 -4.07
C VAL A 16 6.77 -7.93 -4.58
N GLY A 17 7.71 -8.06 -3.65
CA GLY A 17 9.13 -8.29 -3.94
C GLY A 17 9.59 -9.66 -3.47
N ILE A 18 10.56 -10.25 -4.16
CA ILE A 18 11.27 -11.45 -3.71
C ILE A 18 12.76 -11.16 -3.77
N ILE A 19 13.43 -11.31 -2.63
CA ILE A 19 14.84 -10.95 -2.47
C ILE A 19 15.59 -12.15 -1.91
N LEU A 20 16.70 -12.49 -2.54
CA LEU A 20 17.70 -13.43 -2.04
C LEU A 20 18.70 -12.65 -1.20
N HIS A 21 18.80 -13.01 0.07
CA HIS A 21 19.78 -12.48 1.00
C HIS A 21 20.96 -13.46 1.07
N PRO A 22 22.09 -13.16 0.46
CA PRO A 22 23.22 -14.05 0.52
C PRO A 22 23.83 -14.02 1.92
N SER A 23 24.05 -15.21 2.48
CA SER A 23 24.61 -15.37 3.81
C SER A 23 26.08 -14.97 3.77
N ALA A 24 26.51 -14.04 4.63
CA ALA A 24 27.93 -13.93 4.95
C ALA A 24 28.39 -15.24 5.60
N PRO A 25 29.63 -15.71 5.36
CA PRO A 25 30.20 -16.77 6.18
C PRO A 25 30.12 -16.33 7.65
N ARG A 26 29.63 -17.21 8.53
CA ARG A 26 29.60 -16.95 9.97
C ARG A 26 31.03 -16.71 10.43
N ASP A 27 31.30 -15.53 10.96
CA ASP A 27 32.50 -15.25 11.72
C ASP A 27 32.16 -15.52 13.19
N ASP A 28 32.66 -16.63 13.74
CA ASP A 28 32.47 -17.01 15.15
C ASP A 28 33.40 -16.21 16.09
N SER A 29 34.03 -15.14 15.60
CA SER A 29 34.85 -14.24 16.40
C SER A 29 33.99 -13.45 17.40
N PRO A 30 34.41 -13.31 18.68
CA PRO A 30 33.66 -12.53 19.66
C PRO A 30 33.60 -11.05 19.24
N PRO A 31 32.47 -10.36 19.50
CA PRO A 31 32.32 -8.95 19.14
C PRO A 31 33.41 -8.12 19.83
N SER A 32 34.19 -7.38 19.05
CA SER A 32 35.27 -6.54 19.57
C SER A 32 34.66 -5.30 20.25
N PRO A 33 35.13 -4.89 21.44
CA PRO A 33 34.51 -3.82 22.23
C PRO A 33 34.69 -2.39 21.66
N HIS A 34 35.18 -2.23 20.44
CA HIS A 34 35.61 -0.94 19.87
C HIS A 34 34.73 -0.37 18.74
N ASP A 35 33.61 -0.99 18.34
CA ASP A 35 32.73 -0.42 17.29
C ASP A 35 31.83 0.74 17.77
N SER A 36 32.09 1.27 18.97
CA SER A 36 31.47 2.47 19.50
C SER A 36 32.53 3.51 19.88
N ALA A 37 33.16 4.15 18.90
CA ALA A 37 33.81 5.44 19.11
C ALA A 37 34.04 6.17 17.79
N HIS A 38 33.70 7.46 17.79
CA HIS A 38 34.26 8.45 16.87
C HIS A 38 35.77 8.23 16.72
N SER A 39 36.25 8.06 15.49
CA SER A 39 37.64 8.36 15.15
C SER A 39 37.64 9.59 14.25
N GLU A 40 37.98 10.73 14.86
CA GLU A 40 38.66 11.79 14.14
C GLU A 40 40.04 11.26 13.78
N ASP A 41 40.22 10.73 12.58
CA ASP A 41 41.54 10.64 11.96
C ASP A 41 41.38 10.40 10.45
N GLY A 42 41.99 11.30 9.67
CA GLY A 42 41.95 11.33 8.21
C GLY A 42 42.73 10.20 7.54
N ALA A 43 42.29 8.95 7.74
CA ALA A 43 42.80 7.80 7.04
C ALA A 43 41.75 7.25 6.05
N SER A 44 42.18 7.15 4.79
CA SER A 44 41.48 6.56 3.65
C SER A 44 40.56 5.38 4.04
N PRO A 45 39.31 5.30 3.51
CA PRO A 45 38.36 4.29 3.94
C PRO A 45 38.91 2.90 3.60
N ARG A 46 39.41 2.19 4.62
CA ARG A 46 39.72 0.77 4.52
C ARG A 46 38.40 0.08 4.22
N ARG A 47 38.18 -0.30 2.96
CA ARG A 47 37.09 -1.22 2.57
C ARG A 47 37.07 -2.37 3.57
N SER A 48 35.97 -2.47 4.31
CA SER A 48 35.72 -3.59 5.21
C SER A 48 35.99 -4.90 4.45
N LYS A 49 36.89 -5.73 5.00
CA LYS A 49 37.17 -7.09 4.49
C LYS A 49 35.98 -8.05 4.66
N HIS A 50 34.85 -7.57 5.19
CA HIS A 50 33.65 -8.34 5.51
C HIS A 50 32.40 -7.73 4.87
N ALA A 51 32.48 -7.29 3.62
CA ALA A 51 31.28 -6.91 2.88
C ALA A 51 30.49 -8.19 2.55
N SER A 52 29.36 -8.38 3.22
CA SER A 52 28.38 -9.39 2.83
C SER A 52 28.08 -9.24 1.34
N PRO A 53 27.98 -10.34 0.57
CA PRO A 53 27.59 -10.28 -0.83
C PRO A 53 26.30 -9.45 -1.02
N PRO A 54 26.18 -8.71 -2.15
CA PRO A 54 25.03 -7.85 -2.38
C PRO A 54 23.74 -8.66 -2.49
N VAL A 55 22.65 -8.12 -1.95
CA VAL A 55 21.32 -8.75 -2.09
C VAL A 55 20.92 -8.84 -3.56
N GLU A 56 20.23 -9.91 -3.93
CA GLU A 56 19.75 -10.11 -5.30
C GLU A 56 18.21 -9.98 -5.33
N ILE A 57 17.70 -9.09 -6.19
CA ILE A 57 16.27 -8.88 -6.39
C ILE A 57 15.78 -9.85 -7.47
N LEU A 58 15.10 -10.91 -7.06
CA LEU A 58 14.56 -11.94 -7.96
C LEU A 58 13.24 -11.49 -8.62
N ALA A 59 12.42 -10.73 -7.90
CA ALA A 59 11.21 -10.10 -8.43
C ALA A 59 10.89 -8.81 -7.68
N ASN A 60 10.32 -7.82 -8.38
CA ASN A 60 9.86 -6.57 -7.79
C ASN A 60 8.66 -6.00 -8.57
N LEU A 61 7.50 -6.60 -8.36
CA LEU A 61 6.27 -6.24 -9.07
C LEU A 61 5.47 -5.19 -8.31
N ARG A 62 4.84 -4.28 -9.05
CA ARG A 62 4.03 -3.21 -8.50
C ARG A 62 2.78 -2.96 -9.34
N HIS A 63 1.65 -2.73 -8.67
CA HIS A 63 0.43 -2.24 -9.27
C HIS A 63 -0.05 -0.97 -8.57
N THR A 64 -0.36 0.07 -9.34
CA THR A 64 -0.76 1.38 -8.83
C THR A 64 -2.28 1.56 -8.97
N PHE A 65 -2.93 1.99 -7.90
CA PHE A 65 -4.28 2.54 -7.97
C PHE A 65 -4.23 3.98 -8.48
N VAL A 66 -4.79 4.21 -9.67
CA VAL A 66 -4.89 5.53 -10.30
C VAL A 66 -6.33 6.02 -10.18
N SER A 67 -6.53 7.13 -9.48
CA SER A 67 -7.83 7.80 -9.38
C SER A 67 -8.05 8.75 -10.57
N PRO A 68 -9.31 9.02 -10.98
CA PRO A 68 -9.60 10.00 -12.02
C PRO A 68 -8.93 11.36 -11.78
N PRO A 69 -8.58 12.13 -12.83
CA PRO A 69 -8.06 13.48 -12.67
C PRO A 69 -8.91 14.35 -11.74
N GLY A 70 -8.27 15.23 -10.98
CA GLY A 70 -8.94 16.07 -9.98
C GLY A 70 -9.33 15.37 -8.67
N THR A 71 -9.20 14.04 -8.57
CA THR A 71 -9.55 13.27 -7.35
C THR A 71 -8.32 12.66 -6.68
N GLY A 72 -8.38 12.55 -5.35
CA GLY A 72 -7.40 11.78 -4.57
C GLY A 72 -7.86 10.35 -4.34
N PHE A 73 -6.92 9.44 -4.05
CA PHE A 73 -7.26 8.07 -3.69
C PHE A 73 -7.77 7.99 -2.26
N LEU A 74 -8.94 7.37 -2.07
CA LEU A 74 -9.53 7.17 -0.75
C LEU A 74 -9.04 5.86 -0.11
N PRO A 75 -8.92 5.78 1.23
CA PRO A 75 -8.46 4.57 1.91
C PRO A 75 -9.32 3.34 1.58
N LYS A 76 -10.65 3.50 1.49
CA LYS A 76 -11.59 2.42 1.19
C LYS A 76 -11.37 1.81 -0.19
N ASP A 77 -11.23 2.65 -1.21
CA ASP A 77 -11.07 2.22 -2.60
C ASP A 77 -9.67 1.65 -2.84
N THR A 78 -8.66 2.26 -2.21
CA THR A 78 -7.29 1.75 -2.24
C THR A 78 -7.19 0.36 -1.61
N ALA A 79 -7.86 0.15 -0.46
CA ALA A 79 -7.94 -1.16 0.17
C ALA A 79 -8.68 -2.17 -0.73
N ALA A 80 -9.78 -1.78 -1.38
CA ALA A 80 -10.48 -2.64 -2.34
C ALA A 80 -9.59 -3.04 -3.52
N HIS A 81 -8.81 -2.10 -4.05
CA HIS A 81 -7.80 -2.35 -5.05
C HIS A 81 -6.75 -3.36 -4.56
N HIS A 82 -6.16 -3.17 -3.37
CA HIS A 82 -5.15 -4.09 -2.85
C HIS A 82 -5.67 -5.52 -2.72
N ARG A 83 -6.89 -5.67 -2.20
CA ARG A 83 -7.53 -6.96 -2.02
C ARG A 83 -7.80 -7.69 -3.34
N ARG A 84 -8.11 -6.93 -4.41
CA ARG A 84 -8.30 -7.48 -5.76
C ARG A 84 -6.99 -7.96 -6.40
N TRP A 85 -5.86 -7.33 -6.08
CA TRP A 85 -4.59 -7.52 -6.78
C TRP A 85 -3.56 -8.36 -6.04
N VAL A 86 -3.59 -8.43 -4.71
CA VAL A 86 -2.53 -9.07 -3.90
C VAL A 86 -2.23 -10.51 -4.29
N VAL A 87 -3.26 -11.35 -4.46
CA VAL A 87 -3.07 -12.75 -4.86
C VAL A 87 -2.45 -12.85 -6.26
N ARG A 88 -2.84 -11.97 -7.19
CA ARG A 88 -2.32 -11.96 -8.56
C ARG A 88 -0.84 -11.58 -8.56
N LEU A 89 -0.48 -10.53 -7.82
CA LEU A 89 0.90 -10.08 -7.72
C LEU A 89 1.80 -11.09 -7.03
N VAL A 90 1.34 -11.77 -5.98
CA VAL A 90 2.10 -12.85 -5.33
C VAL A 90 2.40 -13.98 -6.32
N LYS A 91 1.38 -14.45 -7.06
CA LYS A 91 1.58 -15.49 -8.09
C LYS A 91 2.57 -15.06 -9.17
N GLN A 92 2.43 -13.82 -9.65
CA GLN A 92 3.32 -13.28 -10.67
C GLN A 92 4.75 -13.13 -10.15
N ALA A 93 4.94 -12.69 -8.90
CA ALA A 93 6.26 -12.53 -8.28
C ALA A 93 6.97 -13.87 -8.13
N MET A 94 6.29 -14.89 -7.60
CA MET A 94 6.84 -16.26 -7.49
C MET A 94 7.25 -16.80 -8.87
N LYS A 95 6.39 -16.60 -9.89
CA LYS A 95 6.69 -17.02 -11.27
C LYS A 95 7.89 -16.28 -11.86
N GLN A 96 7.99 -14.96 -11.67
CA GLN A 96 9.09 -14.15 -12.19
C GLN A 96 10.42 -14.51 -11.50
N ALA A 97 10.39 -14.70 -10.18
CA ALA A 97 11.56 -15.10 -9.40
C ALA A 97 12.01 -16.54 -9.66
N ARG A 98 11.16 -17.37 -10.26
CA ARG A 98 11.41 -18.81 -10.52
C ARG A 98 11.75 -19.60 -9.25
N VAL A 99 11.12 -19.21 -8.14
CA VAL A 99 11.26 -19.88 -6.84
C VAL A 99 10.02 -20.71 -6.54
N ARG A 100 10.20 -21.82 -5.81
CA ARG A 100 9.10 -22.62 -5.30
C ARG A 100 8.77 -22.18 -3.87
N LEU A 101 7.67 -22.73 -3.34
CA LEU A 101 7.22 -22.41 -2.00
C LEU A 101 8.25 -22.80 -0.93
N GLU A 102 8.88 -23.95 -1.13
CA GLU A 102 9.83 -24.55 -0.20
C GLU A 102 11.09 -23.69 -0.07
N ASP A 103 11.43 -22.96 -1.14
CA ASP A 103 12.60 -22.09 -1.22
C ASP A 103 12.40 -20.76 -0.48
N ILE A 104 11.15 -20.39 -0.09
CA ILE A 104 10.87 -19.18 0.69
C ILE A 104 11.15 -19.43 2.18
N ASP A 105 11.95 -18.58 2.80
CA ASP A 105 12.33 -18.71 4.21
C ASP A 105 11.51 -17.81 5.14
N CYS A 106 11.10 -16.62 4.68
CA CYS A 106 10.30 -15.71 5.48
C CYS A 106 9.37 -14.81 4.66
N ILE A 107 8.30 -14.37 5.31
CA ILE A 107 7.32 -13.42 4.76
C ILE A 107 7.46 -12.08 5.45
N CYS A 108 7.82 -11.05 4.70
CA CYS A 108 7.90 -9.69 5.19
C CYS A 108 6.66 -8.91 4.76
N TYR A 109 6.15 -8.04 5.62
CA TYR A 109 5.08 -7.13 5.25
C TYR A 109 5.24 -5.77 5.90
N THR A 110 4.69 -4.76 5.25
CA THR A 110 4.72 -3.40 5.79
C THR A 110 3.76 -3.29 6.96
N LYS A 111 4.31 -3.13 8.17
CA LYS A 111 3.52 -2.95 9.40
C LYS A 111 3.04 -1.50 9.55
N GLY A 112 3.80 -0.55 9.01
CA GLY A 112 3.47 0.89 8.98
C GLY A 112 4.73 1.76 8.95
N PRO A 113 4.58 3.11 8.92
CA PRO A 113 3.32 3.85 8.86
C PRO A 113 2.61 3.74 7.49
N GLY A 114 1.37 4.22 7.39
CA GLY A 114 0.57 4.20 6.16
C GLY A 114 -0.93 4.32 6.40
N MET A 115 -1.72 4.23 5.33
CA MET A 115 -3.18 4.25 5.42
C MET A 115 -3.71 2.97 6.09
N GLY A 116 -4.55 3.12 7.12
CA GLY A 116 -5.03 2.00 7.94
C GLY A 116 -5.72 0.87 7.14
N ALA A 117 -6.69 1.20 6.27
CA ALA A 117 -7.44 0.19 5.52
C ALA A 117 -6.57 -0.58 4.48
N PRO A 118 -5.70 0.08 3.69
CA PRO A 118 -4.69 -0.58 2.87
C PRO A 118 -3.71 -1.46 3.66
N LEU A 119 -3.13 -0.94 4.75
CA LEU A 119 -2.24 -1.70 5.63
C LEU A 119 -2.92 -2.95 6.19
N GLY A 120 -4.17 -2.82 6.65
CA GLY A 120 -4.97 -3.96 7.13
C GLY A 120 -5.15 -5.03 6.05
N SER A 121 -5.36 -4.61 4.80
CA SER A 121 -5.51 -5.54 3.67
C SER A 121 -4.24 -6.33 3.39
N VAL A 122 -3.06 -5.68 3.44
CA VAL A 122 -1.76 -6.34 3.25
C VAL A 122 -1.39 -7.22 4.45
N ALA A 123 -1.63 -6.76 5.67
CA ALA A 123 -1.35 -7.52 6.88
C ALA A 123 -2.16 -8.82 6.94
N ILE A 124 -3.44 -8.79 6.53
CA ILE A 124 -4.26 -10.00 6.41
C ILE A 124 -3.66 -10.94 5.36
N ALA A 125 -3.29 -10.44 4.18
CA ALA A 125 -2.67 -11.26 3.14
C ALA A 125 -1.39 -11.94 3.64
N ALA A 126 -0.48 -11.18 4.26
CA ALA A 126 0.79 -11.71 4.78
C ALA A 126 0.57 -12.78 5.87
N ARG A 127 -0.34 -12.54 6.82
CA ARG A 127 -0.69 -13.52 7.87
C ARG A 127 -1.32 -14.79 7.32
N THR A 128 -2.14 -14.67 6.29
CA THR A 128 -2.73 -15.83 5.62
C THR A 128 -1.66 -16.65 4.92
N LEU A 129 -0.74 -16.00 4.18
CA LEU A 129 0.37 -16.69 3.54
C LEU A 129 1.29 -17.37 4.56
N SER A 130 1.61 -16.69 5.67
CA SER A 130 2.46 -17.23 6.74
C SER A 130 1.86 -18.51 7.35
N GLN A 131 0.55 -18.51 7.62
CA GLN A 131 -0.14 -19.69 8.16
C GLN A 131 -0.30 -20.81 7.14
N LEU A 132 -0.58 -20.50 5.88
CA LEU A 132 -0.74 -21.51 4.83
C LEU A 132 0.59 -22.18 4.47
N TRP A 133 1.67 -21.42 4.48
CA TRP A 133 2.99 -21.87 4.03
C TRP A 133 3.88 -22.34 5.19
N ASP A 134 3.40 -22.21 6.42
CA ASP A 134 4.14 -22.46 7.65
C ASP A 134 5.51 -21.75 7.66
N LYS A 135 5.49 -20.45 7.32
CA LYS A 135 6.70 -19.61 7.25
C LYS A 135 6.65 -18.50 8.28
N PRO A 136 7.78 -18.16 8.93
CA PRO A 136 7.85 -17.03 9.85
C PRO A 136 7.52 -15.72 9.14
N MET A 137 6.95 -14.76 9.89
CA MET A 137 6.53 -13.47 9.37
C MET A 137 7.18 -12.32 10.12
N VAL A 138 7.68 -11.32 9.38
CA VAL A 138 8.34 -10.12 9.93
C VAL A 138 7.57 -8.87 9.53
N GLY A 139 7.23 -8.06 10.54
CA GLY A 139 6.65 -6.73 10.33
C GLY A 139 7.75 -5.70 10.10
N VAL A 140 7.72 -5.03 8.95
CA VAL A 140 8.73 -4.07 8.52
C VAL A 140 8.21 -2.64 8.65
N ASN A 141 9.06 -1.72 9.12
CA ASN A 141 8.77 -0.29 9.10
C ASN A 141 8.98 0.25 7.68
N HIS A 142 7.98 0.94 7.14
CA HIS A 142 7.97 1.44 5.76
C HIS A 142 9.14 2.39 5.47
N CYS A 143 9.40 3.36 6.36
CA CYS A 143 10.48 4.33 6.19
C CYS A 143 11.86 3.65 6.22
N VAL A 144 12.06 2.71 7.14
CA VAL A 144 13.31 1.92 7.20
C VAL A 144 13.48 1.05 5.96
N GLY A 145 12.38 0.48 5.42
CA GLY A 145 12.41 -0.26 4.16
C GLY A 145 12.96 0.57 3.00
N HIS A 146 12.57 1.85 2.91
CA HIS A 146 13.14 2.79 1.94
C HIS A 146 14.65 3.03 2.14
N ILE A 147 15.07 3.23 3.39
CA ILE A 147 16.47 3.49 3.72
C ILE A 147 17.34 2.27 3.38
N GLU A 148 16.98 1.08 3.86
CA GLU A 148 17.78 -0.13 3.66
C GLU A 148 17.81 -0.58 2.20
N MET A 149 16.72 -0.42 1.46
CA MET A 149 16.73 -0.66 0.01
C MET A 149 17.66 0.34 -0.70
N GLY A 150 17.63 1.63 -0.31
CA GLY A 150 18.54 2.64 -0.84
C GLY A 150 20.01 2.28 -0.59
N ARG A 151 20.35 1.90 0.64
CA ARG A 151 21.71 1.45 1.02
C ARG A 151 22.15 0.25 0.20
N ALA A 152 21.29 -0.77 0.09
CA ALA A 152 21.58 -2.01 -0.64
C ALA A 152 21.86 -1.78 -2.14
N ILE A 153 21.10 -0.88 -2.78
CA ILE A 153 21.23 -0.61 -4.22
C ILE A 153 22.36 0.38 -4.52
N THR A 154 22.55 1.40 -3.69
CA THR A 154 23.53 2.47 -3.96
C THR A 154 24.90 2.20 -3.34
N GLY A 155 25.00 1.28 -2.39
CA GLY A 155 26.21 1.05 -1.60
C GLY A 155 26.47 2.12 -0.54
N ALA A 156 25.49 2.97 -0.22
CA ALA A 156 25.65 4.00 0.83
C ALA A 156 25.79 3.36 2.22
N GLU A 157 26.92 3.61 2.90
CA GLU A 157 27.26 2.95 4.16
C GLU A 157 26.69 3.60 5.42
N ASN A 158 26.61 4.93 5.50
CA ASN A 158 25.98 5.64 6.63
C ASN A 158 25.44 7.02 6.20
N PRO A 159 24.40 7.06 5.35
CA PRO A 159 23.91 8.31 4.78
C PRO A 159 23.01 9.08 5.75
N VAL A 160 23.02 10.42 5.61
CA VAL A 160 21.86 11.24 5.98
C VAL A 160 20.85 11.12 4.85
N VAL A 161 19.64 10.66 5.17
CA VAL A 161 18.60 10.33 4.19
C VAL A 161 17.51 11.39 4.19
N LEU A 162 17.28 11.99 3.03
CA LEU A 162 16.08 12.77 2.77
C LEU A 162 14.98 11.84 2.23
N TYR A 163 14.02 11.48 3.08
CA TYR A 163 12.88 10.66 2.72
C TYR A 163 11.71 11.53 2.29
N VAL A 164 11.48 11.62 0.96
CA VAL A 164 10.38 12.36 0.35
C VAL A 164 9.42 11.42 -0.38
N SER A 165 8.17 11.43 0.04
CA SER A 165 7.09 10.63 -0.56
C SER A 165 5.77 11.41 -0.58
N GLY A 166 4.71 10.79 -1.10
CA GLY A 166 3.36 11.35 -1.04
C GLY A 166 2.83 11.53 0.39
N GLY A 167 3.35 10.75 1.35
CA GLY A 167 2.87 10.74 2.74
C GLY A 167 3.91 11.14 3.78
N ASN A 168 5.19 11.28 3.39
CA ASN A 168 6.28 11.59 4.32
C ASN A 168 7.26 12.61 3.73
N THR A 169 7.81 13.45 4.58
CA THR A 169 8.96 14.33 4.27
C THR A 169 9.79 14.45 5.53
N GLN A 170 10.89 13.72 5.57
CA GLN A 170 11.70 13.54 6.78
C GLN A 170 13.20 13.50 6.43
N VAL A 171 14.03 14.09 7.28
CA VAL A 171 15.48 13.95 7.28
C VAL A 171 15.84 12.94 8.36
N ILE A 172 16.36 11.78 7.95
CA ILE A 172 16.60 10.64 8.82
C ILE A 172 18.08 10.29 8.78
N ALA A 173 18.69 10.04 9.94
CA ALA A 173 20.04 9.47 10.01
C ALA A 173 20.12 8.42 11.12
N TYR A 174 21.07 7.49 10.98
CA TYR A 174 21.35 6.49 12.00
C TYR A 174 22.21 7.10 13.10
N SER A 175 21.70 7.12 14.33
CA SER A 175 22.41 7.67 15.48
C SER A 175 21.95 7.02 16.79
N ALA A 176 22.92 6.69 17.65
CA ALA A 176 22.69 5.99 18.91
C ALA A 176 21.81 4.73 18.73
N GLN A 177 22.24 3.86 17.81
CA GLN A 177 21.62 2.59 17.46
C GLN A 177 20.16 2.66 16.97
N ARG A 178 19.72 3.82 16.47
CA ARG A 178 18.37 4.04 15.97
C ARG A 178 18.38 4.91 14.72
N TYR A 179 17.45 4.64 13.80
CA TYR A 179 17.09 5.63 12.79
C TYR A 179 16.27 6.74 13.47
N ARG A 180 16.81 7.96 13.46
CA ARG A 180 16.23 9.14 14.11
C ARG A 180 15.86 10.17 13.07
N ILE A 181 14.72 10.82 13.28
CA ILE A 181 14.27 11.97 12.49
C ILE A 181 14.95 13.20 13.09
N PHE A 182 15.71 13.91 12.27
CA PHE A 182 16.39 15.16 12.63
C PHE A 182 15.58 16.39 12.19
N GLY A 183 14.79 16.26 11.13
CA GLY A 183 13.85 17.28 10.70
C GLY A 183 12.71 16.65 9.90
N GLU A 184 11.53 17.26 9.93
CA GLU A 184 10.38 16.76 9.18
C GLU A 184 9.42 17.87 8.72
N ALA A 185 8.45 17.49 7.89
CA ALA A 185 7.35 18.38 7.58
C ALA A 185 6.43 18.54 8.80
N LEU A 186 6.20 19.79 9.20
CA LEU A 186 5.30 20.15 10.31
C LEU A 186 3.81 19.99 9.97
N ASP A 187 3.48 19.86 8.68
CA ASP A 187 2.09 19.80 8.20
C ASP A 187 1.84 18.65 7.21
N ILE A 188 1.94 18.91 5.90
CA ILE A 188 1.73 17.95 4.84
C ILE A 188 3.07 17.56 4.22
N ALA A 189 3.21 16.33 3.74
CA ALA A 189 4.38 15.96 2.96
C ALA A 189 4.47 16.74 1.64
N VAL A 190 5.69 16.96 1.14
CA VAL A 190 5.92 17.65 -0.13
C VAL A 190 5.21 16.97 -1.30
N GLY A 191 5.17 15.63 -1.31
CA GLY A 191 4.43 14.89 -2.33
C GLY A 191 2.93 15.12 -2.25
N ASN A 192 2.35 15.25 -1.03
CA ASN A 192 0.94 15.60 -0.88
C ASN A 192 0.64 17.02 -1.36
N CYS A 193 1.55 17.96 -1.11
CA CYS A 193 1.46 19.34 -1.61
C CYS A 193 1.40 19.36 -3.14
N LEU A 194 2.30 18.62 -3.80
CA LEU A 194 2.31 18.49 -5.27
C LEU A 194 1.04 17.80 -5.79
N ASP A 195 0.61 16.71 -5.18
CA ASP A 195 -0.62 16.00 -5.58
C ASP A 195 -1.85 16.91 -5.47
N ARG A 196 -1.94 17.71 -4.41
CA ARG A 196 -3.02 18.69 -4.24
C ARG A 196 -2.96 19.80 -5.28
N PHE A 197 -1.77 20.31 -5.55
CA PHE A 197 -1.56 21.30 -6.60
C PHE A 197 -1.99 20.78 -7.98
N ALA A 198 -1.62 19.53 -8.32
CA ALA A 198 -2.06 18.89 -9.55
C ALA A 198 -3.58 18.82 -9.64
N ARG A 199 -4.27 18.48 -8.55
CA ARG A 199 -5.74 18.44 -8.52
C ARG A 199 -6.38 19.79 -8.77
N VAL A 200 -5.84 20.86 -8.17
CA VAL A 200 -6.35 22.23 -8.33
C VAL A 200 -6.28 22.67 -9.78
N LEU A 201 -5.22 22.29 -10.50
CA LEU A 201 -5.05 22.61 -11.92
C LEU A 201 -5.61 21.53 -12.86
N ASN A 202 -6.33 20.54 -12.35
CA ASN A 202 -6.85 19.40 -13.09
C ASN A 202 -5.79 18.67 -13.95
N ILE A 203 -4.56 18.60 -13.46
CA ILE A 203 -3.45 17.86 -14.07
C ILE A 203 -3.69 16.35 -13.88
N SER A 204 -3.34 15.56 -14.89
CA SER A 204 -3.53 14.10 -14.88
C SER A 204 -2.79 13.43 -13.72
N ASN A 205 -3.41 12.39 -13.15
CA ASN A 205 -2.79 11.50 -12.16
C ASN A 205 -1.96 10.37 -12.80
N ASP A 206 -1.97 10.22 -14.12
CA ASP A 206 -1.24 9.18 -14.86
C ASP A 206 -0.02 9.76 -15.57
N PRO A 207 1.20 9.19 -15.43
CA PRO A 207 1.56 8.06 -14.56
C PRO A 207 1.67 8.42 -13.08
N ALA A 208 1.90 9.70 -12.78
CA ALA A 208 1.85 10.27 -11.44
C ALA A 208 1.68 11.80 -11.54
N PRO A 209 0.91 12.44 -10.63
CA PRO A 209 0.73 13.89 -10.63
C PRO A 209 2.04 14.67 -10.51
N GLY A 210 2.94 14.25 -9.61
CA GLY A 210 4.26 14.90 -9.45
C GLY A 210 5.12 14.84 -10.72
N TYR A 211 5.08 13.74 -11.47
CA TYR A 211 5.78 13.62 -12.76
C TYR A 211 5.21 14.62 -13.78
N ASN A 212 3.89 14.74 -13.86
CA ASN A 212 3.25 15.68 -14.79
C ASN A 212 3.54 17.14 -14.42
N ILE A 213 3.60 17.47 -13.13
CA ILE A 213 4.06 18.79 -12.66
C ILE A 213 5.50 19.04 -13.07
N GLU A 214 6.40 18.07 -12.92
CA GLU A 214 7.81 18.20 -13.31
C GLU A 214 7.96 18.53 -14.80
N GLN A 215 7.20 17.84 -15.66
CA GLN A 215 7.28 18.08 -17.11
C GLN A 215 6.73 19.44 -17.52
N LEU A 216 5.67 19.92 -16.86
CA LEU A 216 5.15 21.27 -17.08
C LEU A 216 6.13 22.33 -16.54
N ALA A 217 6.77 22.08 -15.41
CA ALA A 217 7.73 22.99 -14.80
C ALA A 217 8.94 23.27 -15.70
N LYS A 218 9.39 22.29 -16.51
CA LYS A 218 10.47 22.47 -17.50
C LYS A 218 10.16 23.51 -18.58
N GLN A 219 8.88 23.81 -18.81
CA GLN A 219 8.42 24.81 -19.77
C GLN A 219 8.22 26.20 -19.12
N GLY A 220 8.24 26.26 -17.78
CA GLY A 220 8.08 27.49 -17.02
C GLY A 220 9.25 28.45 -17.25
N LYS A 221 8.95 29.73 -17.47
CA LYS A 221 9.94 30.80 -17.69
C LYS A 221 9.93 31.87 -16.61
N VAL A 222 8.86 31.90 -15.80
CA VAL A 222 8.63 32.95 -14.81
C VAL A 222 8.63 32.30 -13.44
N LEU A 223 9.48 32.81 -12.55
CA LEU A 223 9.48 32.43 -11.15
C LEU A 223 8.45 33.30 -10.41
N LEU A 224 7.47 32.66 -9.78
CA LEU A 224 6.48 33.33 -8.95
C LEU A 224 6.95 33.35 -7.50
N GLU A 225 6.73 34.47 -6.82
CA GLU A 225 6.99 34.56 -5.38
C GLU A 225 5.98 33.71 -4.59
N LEU A 226 6.52 32.75 -3.84
CA LEU A 226 5.79 31.85 -2.96
C LEU A 226 6.40 31.92 -1.54
N PRO A 227 5.62 31.65 -0.49
CA PRO A 227 6.15 31.58 0.87
C PRO A 227 7.30 30.56 0.98
N TYR A 228 8.41 30.96 1.59
CA TYR A 228 9.53 30.07 1.89
C TYR A 228 9.58 29.81 3.40
N THR A 229 9.06 28.65 3.83
CA THR A 229 8.78 28.35 5.24
C THR A 229 9.64 27.20 5.78
N VAL A 230 10.83 27.55 6.25
CA VAL A 230 11.77 26.65 6.94
C VAL A 230 11.91 27.10 8.40
N LYS A 231 11.86 26.16 9.34
CA LYS A 231 11.98 26.40 10.80
C LYS A 231 13.00 25.44 11.40
N GLY A 232 14.24 25.90 11.57
CA GLY A 232 15.33 25.01 11.99
C GLY A 232 15.60 23.94 10.93
N MET A 233 15.43 22.66 11.29
CA MET A 233 15.52 21.52 10.36
C MET A 233 14.16 21.11 9.78
N ASP A 234 13.08 21.73 10.25
CA ASP A 234 11.72 21.40 9.83
C ASP A 234 11.21 22.31 8.70
N VAL A 235 10.22 21.82 7.97
CA VAL A 235 9.63 22.51 6.82
C VAL A 235 8.11 22.53 6.91
N SER A 236 7.46 23.49 6.25
CA SER A 236 5.99 23.55 6.12
C SER A 236 5.61 23.85 4.68
N PHE A 237 4.63 23.12 4.16
CA PHE A 237 4.20 23.22 2.76
C PHE A 237 2.77 23.76 2.59
N SER A 238 1.98 23.86 3.67
CA SER A 238 0.59 24.34 3.57
C SER A 238 0.49 25.80 3.11
N GLY A 239 1.44 26.64 3.52
CA GLY A 239 1.49 28.05 3.09
C GLY A 239 1.76 28.19 1.59
N ILE A 240 2.66 27.36 1.05
CA ILE A 240 2.94 27.28 -0.38
C ILE A 240 1.67 26.86 -1.13
N LEU A 241 1.04 25.77 -0.69
CA LEU A 241 -0.17 25.25 -1.33
C LEU A 241 -1.32 26.27 -1.32
N ALA A 242 -1.58 26.93 -0.19
CA ALA A 242 -2.65 27.92 -0.08
C ALA A 242 -2.44 29.12 -1.02
N ARG A 243 -1.19 29.60 -1.13
CA ARG A 243 -0.84 30.67 -2.05
C ARG A 243 -1.07 30.27 -3.50
N VAL A 244 -0.66 29.06 -3.86
CA VAL A 244 -0.82 28.53 -5.21
C VAL A 244 -2.31 28.31 -5.56
N GLU A 245 -3.11 27.79 -4.62
CA GLU A 245 -4.58 27.66 -4.76
C GLU A 245 -5.26 29.02 -4.97
N GLU A 246 -4.82 30.06 -4.28
CA GLU A 246 -5.29 31.43 -4.50
C GLU A 246 -4.93 31.96 -5.90
N MET A 247 -3.69 31.77 -6.36
CA MET A 247 -3.25 32.19 -7.70
C MET A 247 -4.04 31.47 -8.80
N ALA A 248 -4.23 30.15 -8.67
CA ALA A 248 -4.96 29.34 -9.64
C ALA A 248 -6.40 29.84 -9.82
N ARG A 249 -7.11 30.13 -8.72
CA ARG A 249 -8.49 30.67 -8.77
C ARG A 249 -8.56 32.04 -9.45
N LYS A 250 -7.59 32.93 -9.21
CA LYS A 250 -7.54 34.25 -9.88
C LYS A 250 -7.33 34.09 -11.40
N LEU A 251 -6.50 33.15 -11.81
CA LEU A 251 -6.29 32.84 -13.23
C LEU A 251 -7.56 32.30 -13.89
N GLU A 252 -8.27 31.38 -13.23
CA GLU A 252 -9.54 30.87 -13.73
C GLU A 252 -10.59 31.97 -13.88
N ALA A 253 -10.76 32.82 -12.85
CA ALA A 253 -11.69 33.94 -12.90
C ALA A 253 -11.37 34.94 -14.02
N SER A 254 -10.07 35.21 -14.27
CA SER A 254 -9.64 36.08 -15.38
C SER A 254 -9.91 35.46 -16.76
N ARG A 255 -9.88 34.12 -16.88
CA ARG A 255 -10.21 33.42 -18.12
C ARG A 255 -11.72 33.46 -18.40
N THR A 256 -12.56 33.24 -17.39
CA THR A 256 -14.03 33.34 -17.55
C THR A 256 -14.49 34.77 -17.82
N ALA A 257 -13.86 35.79 -17.21
CA ALA A 257 -14.19 37.20 -17.47
C ALA A 257 -13.84 37.66 -18.90
N ASN A 258 -12.85 37.04 -19.55
CA ASN A 258 -12.42 37.37 -20.91
C ASN A 258 -13.09 36.51 -22.00
N THR A 259 -14.10 35.71 -21.67
CA THR A 259 -14.88 34.97 -22.69
C THR A 259 -16.14 35.77 -23.03
N PRO A 260 -16.30 36.32 -24.25
CA PRO A 260 -17.52 37.04 -24.62
C PRO A 260 -18.70 36.08 -24.62
N ASN A 261 -19.80 36.48 -23.98
CA ASN A 261 -21.10 35.82 -24.02
C ASN A 261 -21.51 35.53 -25.47
N GLN A 262 -21.44 34.26 -25.89
CA GLN A 262 -22.17 33.79 -27.07
C GLN A 262 -23.54 33.31 -26.59
N PRO A 263 -24.65 33.85 -27.08
CA PRO A 263 -25.97 33.36 -26.70
C PRO A 263 -26.19 32.00 -27.36
N THR A 264 -26.27 30.93 -26.56
CA THR A 264 -26.79 29.65 -27.04
C THR A 264 -28.29 29.78 -27.22
N MET A 265 -28.72 30.09 -28.44
CA MET A 265 -30.01 29.64 -28.94
C MET A 265 -29.99 28.11 -28.96
N THR A 266 -30.89 27.48 -28.21
CA THR A 266 -31.93 26.58 -28.71
C THR A 266 -32.57 25.86 -27.53
N ASP A 267 -33.78 26.29 -27.18
CA ASP A 267 -34.80 25.42 -26.63
C ASP A 267 -35.78 25.13 -27.77
N MET A 268 -35.93 23.86 -28.16
CA MET A 268 -37.12 23.34 -28.82
C MET A 268 -37.10 21.81 -28.88
N SER A 269 -37.82 21.23 -27.92
CA SER A 269 -38.91 20.25 -28.10
C SER A 269 -38.65 18.89 -28.79
N THR A 270 -38.81 17.84 -27.96
CA THR A 270 -39.59 16.60 -28.13
C THR A 270 -39.70 15.88 -29.49
N LYS A 271 -39.32 14.59 -29.50
CA LYS A 271 -40.25 13.46 -29.76
C LYS A 271 -39.58 12.08 -29.62
N ALA A 272 -40.36 11.14 -29.11
CA ALA A 272 -40.05 9.74 -28.86
C ALA A 272 -39.98 8.89 -30.14
N SER A 273 -39.19 7.80 -30.13
CA SER A 273 -39.60 6.43 -30.53
C SER A 273 -38.39 5.48 -30.68
N THR A 274 -38.51 4.30 -30.08
CA THR A 274 -37.84 3.01 -30.40
C THR A 274 -38.89 2.19 -31.20
N PRO A 275 -38.63 1.13 -32.02
CA PRO A 275 -37.61 0.08 -31.77
C PRO A 275 -36.99 -0.73 -32.95
N MET A 276 -36.04 -1.61 -32.55
CA MET A 276 -35.75 -2.99 -33.03
C MET A 276 -35.04 -3.34 -34.36
N GLY A 277 -34.12 -4.32 -34.23
CA GLY A 277 -33.64 -5.30 -35.25
C GLY A 277 -32.35 -4.90 -35.99
N SER A 278 -31.37 -5.75 -36.32
CA SER A 278 -31.11 -7.19 -36.16
C SER A 278 -29.68 -7.47 -36.67
N ASP A 279 -29.03 -8.48 -36.09
CA ASP A 279 -28.00 -9.41 -36.64
C ASP A 279 -27.00 -8.99 -37.73
N ALA A 280 -25.70 -9.18 -37.45
CA ALA A 280 -24.78 -9.89 -38.36
C ALA A 280 -23.53 -10.42 -37.63
N LYS A 281 -23.31 -11.73 -37.75
CA LYS A 281 -22.11 -12.49 -37.39
C LYS A 281 -20.99 -12.31 -38.43
N THR A 282 -19.74 -12.50 -38.01
CA THR A 282 -18.62 -13.20 -38.73
C THR A 282 -17.38 -13.12 -37.82
N SER A 283 -16.99 -14.14 -37.06
CA SER A 283 -16.18 -15.33 -37.38
C SER A 283 -14.81 -15.06 -38.02
N SER A 284 -13.72 -15.33 -37.27
CA SER A 284 -12.63 -16.19 -37.74
C SER A 284 -11.84 -16.80 -36.57
N ALA A 285 -11.72 -18.13 -36.64
CA ALA A 285 -10.79 -19.03 -35.94
C ALA A 285 -9.38 -18.90 -36.56
N ALA A 286 -8.29 -19.51 -36.15
CA ALA A 286 -7.73 -20.19 -34.97
C ALA A 286 -6.26 -20.44 -35.37
N ALA A 287 -5.35 -20.57 -34.41
CA ALA A 287 -4.09 -21.29 -34.65
C ALA A 287 -3.64 -21.96 -33.35
N ALA A 288 -3.60 -23.29 -33.40
CA ALA A 288 -3.11 -24.17 -32.35
C ALA A 288 -1.60 -24.40 -32.50
N ALA A 289 -0.91 -24.60 -31.37
CA ALA A 289 0.35 -25.33 -31.30
C ALA A 289 0.48 -26.01 -29.91
N ASP A 290 1.11 -27.17 -29.92
CA ASP A 290 0.93 -28.31 -29.01
C ASP A 290 1.95 -28.36 -27.83
N LYS A 291 1.49 -28.96 -26.72
CA LYS A 291 2.13 -29.57 -25.51
C LYS A 291 3.54 -29.18 -25.01
N LYS A 292 3.61 -28.89 -23.69
CA LYS A 292 4.26 -29.78 -22.69
C LYS A 292 3.87 -29.43 -21.24
N ASP A 293 3.33 -30.40 -20.53
CA ASP A 293 2.93 -30.35 -19.12
C ASP A 293 4.07 -29.94 -18.17
N THR A 294 3.83 -28.89 -17.39
CA THR A 294 4.52 -28.63 -16.11
C THR A 294 3.50 -28.05 -15.13
N ALA A 295 3.21 -28.81 -14.08
CA ALA A 295 2.14 -28.51 -13.13
C ALA A 295 2.42 -27.21 -12.36
N VAL A 296 1.63 -26.18 -12.67
CA VAL A 296 1.49 -24.95 -11.90
C VAL A 296 0.71 -25.29 -10.62
N PRO A 297 1.12 -24.85 -9.42
CA PRO A 297 0.32 -25.07 -8.22
C PRO A 297 -0.98 -24.27 -8.31
N THR A 298 -2.06 -24.98 -8.61
CA THR A 298 -3.44 -24.52 -8.51
C THR A 298 -3.88 -24.62 -7.06
N PHE A 299 -4.44 -23.53 -6.52
CA PHE A 299 -5.25 -23.64 -5.32
C PHE A 299 -6.35 -24.66 -5.58
N THR A 300 -6.64 -25.51 -4.61
CA THR A 300 -7.78 -26.42 -4.70
C THR A 300 -9.06 -25.59 -4.79
N GLU A 301 -10.08 -26.09 -5.50
CA GLU A 301 -11.39 -25.41 -5.58
C GLU A 301 -11.98 -25.13 -4.19
N LYS A 302 -11.62 -25.97 -3.21
CA LYS A 302 -12.01 -25.84 -1.81
C LYS A 302 -11.41 -24.59 -1.15
N GLU A 303 -10.13 -24.33 -1.37
CA GLU A 303 -9.43 -23.15 -0.85
C GLU A 303 -9.97 -21.85 -1.48
N GLU A 304 -10.26 -21.89 -2.79
CA GLU A 304 -10.80 -20.73 -3.50
C GLU A 304 -12.22 -20.38 -3.04
N ARG A 305 -13.04 -21.40 -2.74
CA ARG A 305 -14.38 -21.24 -2.17
C ARG A 305 -14.34 -20.70 -0.75
N VAL A 306 -13.47 -21.24 0.11
CA VAL A 306 -13.33 -20.80 1.51
C VAL A 306 -12.93 -19.32 1.55
N MET A 307 -11.99 -18.91 0.69
CA MET A 307 -11.55 -17.51 0.61
C MET A 307 -12.65 -16.56 0.10
N LYS A 308 -13.45 -16.98 -0.90
CA LYS A 308 -14.58 -16.18 -1.40
C LYS A 308 -15.70 -16.04 -0.36
N ILE A 309 -16.00 -17.10 0.39
CA ILE A 309 -17.10 -17.11 1.38
C ILE A 309 -16.72 -16.28 2.61
N ALA A 310 -15.50 -16.46 3.14
CA ALA A 310 -14.97 -15.66 4.23
C ALA A 310 -15.04 -14.15 3.92
N TRP A 311 -14.83 -13.79 2.65
CA TRP A 311 -14.88 -12.42 2.15
C TRP A 311 -16.28 -11.80 2.16
N THR A 312 -17.31 -12.57 1.80
CA THR A 312 -18.70 -12.07 1.77
C THR A 312 -19.30 -11.90 3.16
N CYS A 313 -18.83 -12.67 4.15
CA CYS A 313 -19.38 -12.67 5.50
C CYS A 313 -18.86 -11.53 6.40
N LEU A 314 -17.86 -10.76 5.99
CA LEU A 314 -17.20 -9.72 6.81
C LEU A 314 -17.66 -8.29 6.46
N LYS A 315 -18.94 -8.08 6.19
CA LYS A 315 -19.46 -6.74 5.83
C LYS A 315 -19.86 -5.85 7.02
N SER A 316 -20.04 -6.35 8.24
CA SER A 316 -20.47 -5.51 9.38
C SER A 316 -20.45 -6.24 10.74
N GLY A 317 -19.26 -6.52 11.28
CA GLY A 317 -19.11 -7.32 12.52
C GLY A 317 -19.46 -8.80 12.33
N PRO A 318 -19.21 -9.68 13.32
CA PRO A 318 -19.45 -11.12 13.18
C PRO A 318 -20.96 -11.40 13.06
N PRO A 319 -21.47 -11.78 11.88
CA PRO A 319 -22.90 -12.01 11.70
C PRO A 319 -23.28 -13.42 12.14
N ASP A 320 -24.55 -13.63 12.52
CA ASP A 320 -25.11 -14.97 12.59
C ASP A 320 -25.14 -15.59 11.19
N VAL A 321 -24.36 -16.65 11.02
CA VAL A 321 -24.21 -17.35 9.74
C VAL A 321 -25.32 -18.38 9.58
N ASP A 322 -25.98 -18.32 8.43
CA ASP A 322 -26.90 -19.35 7.96
C ASP A 322 -26.12 -20.66 7.73
N ILE A 323 -26.24 -21.57 8.70
CA ILE A 323 -25.52 -22.85 8.72
C ILE A 323 -25.91 -23.73 7.52
N ALA A 324 -27.15 -23.66 7.02
CA ALA A 324 -27.58 -24.45 5.87
C ALA A 324 -26.86 -23.99 4.60
N LYS A 325 -26.73 -22.67 4.41
CA LYS A 325 -25.92 -22.11 3.30
C LYS A 325 -24.44 -22.41 3.46
N LEU A 326 -23.88 -22.31 4.67
CA LEU A 326 -22.48 -22.63 4.93
C LEU A 326 -22.17 -24.09 4.60
N THR A 327 -23.06 -25.00 5.00
CA THR A 327 -22.91 -26.46 4.77
C THR A 327 -22.84 -26.77 3.29
N LYS A 328 -23.79 -26.23 2.50
CA LYS A 328 -23.87 -26.45 1.06
C LYS A 328 -22.76 -25.74 0.29
N ALA A 329 -22.38 -24.53 0.71
CA ALA A 329 -21.42 -23.71 -0.02
C ALA A 329 -19.95 -24.09 0.25
N ALA A 330 -19.64 -24.54 1.47
CA ALA A 330 -18.29 -24.95 1.87
C ALA A 330 -18.03 -26.47 1.75
N GLY A 331 -19.03 -27.23 1.29
CA GLY A 331 -18.89 -28.67 1.04
C GLY A 331 -18.72 -29.51 2.30
N PHE A 332 -19.38 -29.13 3.39
CA PHE A 332 -19.41 -29.95 4.60
C PHE A 332 -20.37 -31.11 4.42
N ASN A 333 -19.98 -32.31 4.86
CA ASN A 333 -20.80 -33.51 4.73
C ASN A 333 -22.11 -33.41 5.52
N THR A 334 -22.16 -32.62 6.60
CA THR A 334 -23.37 -32.41 7.40
C THR A 334 -23.45 -30.99 7.96
N SER A 335 -24.68 -30.52 8.22
CA SER A 335 -24.91 -29.22 8.87
C SER A 335 -24.38 -29.15 10.30
N LYS A 336 -24.23 -30.31 10.95
CA LYS A 336 -23.65 -30.42 12.29
C LYS A 336 -22.14 -30.15 12.27
N THR A 337 -21.43 -30.65 11.27
CA THR A 337 -20.00 -30.38 11.08
C THR A 337 -19.75 -28.90 10.74
N ALA A 338 -20.60 -28.31 9.90
CA ALA A 338 -20.53 -26.88 9.57
C ALA A 338 -20.80 -26.01 10.80
N ALA A 339 -21.82 -26.34 11.61
CA ALA A 339 -22.15 -25.63 12.85
C ALA A 339 -21.02 -25.69 13.88
N ASN A 340 -20.42 -26.87 14.10
CA ASN A 340 -19.31 -27.03 15.05
C ASN A 340 -18.07 -26.25 14.60
N THR A 341 -17.74 -26.31 13.30
CA THR A 341 -16.62 -25.56 12.72
C THR A 341 -16.85 -24.06 12.84
N TRP A 342 -18.07 -23.60 12.55
CA TRP A 342 -18.46 -22.20 12.73
C TRP A 342 -18.44 -21.78 14.21
N GLY A 343 -18.85 -22.64 15.14
CA GLY A 343 -18.82 -22.36 16.58
C GLY A 343 -17.40 -22.12 17.11
N VAL A 344 -16.43 -22.92 16.66
CA VAL A 344 -15.00 -22.73 17.00
C VAL A 344 -14.47 -21.42 16.42
N ILE A 345 -14.84 -21.09 15.18
CA ILE A 345 -14.45 -19.85 14.51
C ILE A 345 -15.08 -18.62 15.20
N LYS A 346 -16.39 -18.67 15.50
CA LYS A 346 -17.13 -17.61 16.20
C LYS A 346 -16.53 -17.36 17.59
N LYS A 347 -16.20 -18.42 18.35
CA LYS A 347 -15.57 -18.29 19.68
C LYS A 347 -14.18 -17.63 19.60
N LYS A 348 -13.36 -17.98 18.61
CA LYS A 348 -12.05 -17.33 18.37
C LYS A 348 -12.19 -15.88 17.91
N LEU A 349 -13.18 -15.58 17.07
CA LEU A 349 -13.45 -14.20 16.64
C LEU A 349 -13.95 -13.32 17.79
N LEU A 350 -14.78 -13.86 18.68
CA LEU A 350 -15.28 -13.16 19.87
C LEU A 350 -14.18 -12.97 20.93
N SER A 351 -13.31 -13.96 21.17
CA SER A 351 -12.18 -13.78 22.11
C SER A 351 -11.16 -12.76 21.62
N MET A 352 -11.07 -12.51 20.32
CA MET A 352 -10.19 -11.47 19.73
C MET A 352 -10.83 -10.07 19.73
N ALA A 353 -12.14 -9.98 19.93
CA ALA A 353 -12.86 -8.71 20.07
C ALA A 353 -12.95 -8.24 21.54
N GLY A 354 -12.73 -9.13 22.50
CA GLY A 354 -12.90 -8.88 23.94
C GLY A 354 -11.72 -8.24 24.68
N ASP A 355 -10.55 -8.06 24.06
CA ASP A 355 -9.37 -7.43 24.71
C ASP A 355 -9.32 -5.89 24.52
N GLY A 356 -10.47 -5.25 24.27
CA GLY A 356 -10.52 -3.84 23.83
C GLY A 356 -11.62 -2.94 24.38
N GLU A 357 -12.54 -3.41 25.23
CA GLU A 357 -13.58 -2.57 25.86
C GLU A 357 -13.98 -3.12 27.23
N GLU A 358 -13.21 -2.78 28.28
CA GLU A 358 -13.79 -2.62 29.62
C GLU A 358 -13.98 -1.12 29.87
N GLY A 359 -15.24 -0.74 30.10
CA GLY A 359 -15.61 0.61 30.52
C GLY A 359 -16.46 1.36 29.51
N VAL A 360 -17.75 1.02 29.46
CA VAL A 360 -18.91 1.92 29.57
C VAL A 360 -20.13 1.08 29.18
N GLU A 361 -20.68 0.36 30.16
CA GLU A 361 -22.05 -0.16 30.06
C GLU A 361 -22.98 0.82 30.75
N ALA A 362 -23.91 1.35 29.97
CA ALA A 362 -24.98 2.21 30.42
C ALA A 362 -25.93 1.44 31.35
N GLN A 363 -25.98 1.83 32.63
CA GLN A 363 -27.15 1.57 33.46
C GLN A 363 -28.13 2.74 33.32
N GLY A 364 -29.22 2.47 32.64
CA GLY A 364 -30.41 3.30 32.65
C GLY A 364 -31.65 2.42 32.75
N LYS A 365 -32.15 2.22 33.97
CA LYS A 365 -33.58 2.35 34.39
C LYS A 365 -33.92 1.51 35.63
N CYS A 366 -34.18 2.20 36.74
CA CYS A 366 -35.36 2.13 37.63
C CYS A 366 -34.94 2.77 38.96
N ALA A 367 -35.35 4.01 39.25
CA ALA A 367 -36.61 4.37 39.89
C ALA A 367 -36.61 4.12 41.41
N GLN A 368 -36.90 5.21 42.11
CA GLN A 368 -37.48 5.34 43.46
C GLN A 368 -36.55 5.46 44.69
N ASP A 369 -36.62 6.68 45.23
CA ASP A 369 -36.87 7.03 46.63
C ASP A 369 -35.72 7.21 47.63
N ALA A 370 -35.84 8.39 48.27
CA ALA A 370 -35.61 8.68 49.68
C ALA A 370 -34.22 9.15 50.16
N GLN A 371 -34.23 10.43 50.55
CA GLN A 371 -33.64 11.01 51.77
C GLN A 371 -32.14 11.33 51.80
N GLY A 372 -31.84 12.59 52.17
CA GLY A 372 -30.54 13.05 52.65
C GLY A 372 -30.19 14.43 52.15
#